data_AF-A0A7X6VXN9-F1
#
_entry.id   AF-A0A7X6VXN9-F1
#
_cell.length_a   1.000
_cell.length_b   1.000
_cell.length_c   1.000
_cell.angle_alpha   90.00
_cell.angle_beta   90.00
_cell.angle_gamma   90.00
#
_symmetry.space_group_name_H-M   'P 1'
#
loop_
_entity.id
_entity.type
_entity.pdbx_description
1 polymer ?
#
loop_
_entity_poly.entity_id
_entity_poly.type
_entity_poly.pdbx_seq_one_letter_code
_entity_poly.pdbx_strand_id
1 'polypeptide(L)' 'MKSTVSVFLLFLAGFLPGCSPDEKSTENNKHLNVLFIFADDQRADALGCAGNPYIKTPHIASFAPDIIKIG' A
#
# COMPACT_ATOMS: atom_id res chain seq x y z
N MET A 1 48.03 6.41 -33.63
CA MET A 1 48.04 5.52 -32.44
C MET A 1 47.82 6.25 -31.09
N LYS A 2 47.24 7.46 -31.05
CA LYS A 2 46.97 8.19 -29.79
C LYS A 2 45.49 8.10 -29.35
N SER A 3 44.59 7.86 -30.31
CA SER A 3 43.13 7.86 -30.09
C SER A 3 42.58 6.52 -29.58
N THR A 4 43.24 5.41 -29.92
CA THR A 4 42.82 4.06 -29.52
C THR A 4 43.06 3.76 -28.04
N VAL A 5 44.04 4.40 -27.41
CA VAL A 5 44.36 4.22 -25.98
C VAL A 5 43.30 4.88 -25.08
N SER A 6 42.72 6.01 -25.53
CA SER A 6 41.68 6.74 -24.77
C SER A 6 40.36 5.97 -24.73
N VAL A 7 39.99 5.30 -25.84
CA VAL A 7 38.74 4.50 -25.91
C VAL A 7 38.82 3.24 -25.05
N PHE A 8 40.01 2.63 -24.95
CA PHE A 8 40.20 1.42 -24.14
C PHE A 8 40.15 1.73 -22.62
N LEU A 9 40.56 2.93 -22.21
CA LEU A 9 40.53 3.37 -20.82
C LEU A 9 39.11 3.70 -20.32
N LEU A 10 38.21 4.09 -21.23
CA LEU A 10 36.79 4.33 -20.92
C LEU A 10 35.98 3.04 -20.77
N PHE A 11 36.42 1.95 -21.39
CA PHE A 11 35.70 0.66 -21.36
C PHE A 11 35.91 -0.12 -20.04
N LEU A 12 36.98 0.18 -19.29
CA LEU A 12 37.31 -0.55 -18.06
C LEU A 12 36.61 0.01 -16.80
N ALA A 13 36.10 1.24 -16.85
CA ALA A 13 35.36 1.87 -15.74
C ALA A 13 33.84 1.60 -15.78
N GLY A 14 33.33 1.00 -16.86
CA GLY A 14 31.90 0.86 -17.12
C GLY A 14 31.22 -0.38 -16.54
N PHE A 15 31.93 -1.26 -15.84
CA PHE A 15 31.36 -2.52 -15.33
C PHE A 15 31.77 -2.81 -13.88
N LEU A 16 31.61 -1.81 -13.01
CA LEU A 16 31.42 -2.09 -11.59
C LEU A 16 29.98 -2.63 -11.44
N PRO A 17 29.77 -3.89 -11.02
CA PRO A 17 28.44 -4.36 -10.67
C PRO A 17 27.99 -3.53 -9.46
N GLY A 18 27.05 -2.63 -9.69
CA GLY A 18 26.38 -1.88 -8.63
C GLY A 18 25.67 -2.86 -7.72
N CYS A 19 26.31 -3.25 -6.63
CA CYS A 19 25.66 -3.91 -5.51
C CYS A 19 24.91 -2.82 -4.75
N SER A 20 23.62 -2.66 -5.05
CA SER A 20 22.73 -1.94 -4.14
C SER A 20 22.56 -2.82 -2.91
N PRO A 21 22.90 -2.36 -1.69
CA PRO A 21 22.49 -3.06 -0.49
C PRO A 21 20.96 -2.98 -0.41
N ASP A 22 20.29 -4.11 -0.62
CA ASP A 22 18.89 -4.28 -0.25
C ASP A 22 18.86 -4.38 1.29
N GLU A 23 18.90 -3.23 1.96
CA GLU A 23 18.52 -3.12 3.35
C GLU A 23 17.00 -3.28 3.43
N LYS A 24 16.52 -4.51 3.26
CA LYS A 24 15.24 -4.91 3.84
C LYS A 24 15.42 -4.89 5.35
N SER A 25 15.21 -3.71 5.89
CA SER A 25 14.98 -3.39 7.29
C SER A 25 14.20 -4.52 7.95
N THR A 26 14.77 -5.05 9.03
CA THR A 26 14.16 -5.91 10.05
C THR A 26 12.64 -5.97 9.92
N GLU A 27 12.14 -6.96 9.17
CA GLU A 27 10.70 -7.16 9.01
C GLU A 27 10.15 -7.65 10.35
N ASN A 28 9.67 -6.71 11.16
CA ASN A 28 8.51 -6.95 12.01
C ASN A 28 7.32 -7.19 11.08
N ASN A 29 7.30 -8.33 10.38
CA ASN A 29 6.12 -8.83 9.69
C ASN A 29 5.11 -9.22 10.75
N LYS A 30 4.49 -8.21 11.39
CA LYS A 30 3.23 -8.41 12.06
C LYS A 30 2.27 -8.86 10.97
N HIS A 31 2.04 -10.17 10.93
CA HIS A 31 1.10 -10.79 10.02
C HIS A 31 -0.22 -10.03 10.11
N LEU A 32 -0.60 -9.39 9.01
CA LEU A 32 -1.80 -8.58 8.93
C LEU A 32 -3.00 -9.51 8.85
N ASN A 33 -3.94 -9.37 9.78
CA ASN A 33 -5.22 -10.06 9.69
C ASN A 33 -6.22 -9.12 9.02
N VAL A 34 -6.76 -9.53 7.87
CA VAL A 34 -7.75 -8.77 7.11
C VAL A 34 -9.08 -9.49 7.19
N LEU A 35 -10.11 -8.81 7.68
CA LEU A 35 -11.50 -9.28 7.65
C LEU A 35 -12.27 -8.46 6.63
N PHE A 36 -12.65 -9.11 5.52
CA PHE A 36 -13.50 -8.51 4.50
C PHE A 36 -14.95 -8.93 4.73
N ILE A 37 -15.85 -7.95 4.87
CA ILE A 37 -17.29 -8.17 5.03
C ILE A 37 -17.99 -7.55 3.83
N PHE A 38 -18.76 -8.36 3.13
CA PHE A 38 -19.59 -7.93 2.01
C PHE A 38 -21.05 -8.21 2.32
N ALA A 39 -21.92 -7.24 2.04
CA ALA A 39 -23.35 -7.36 2.23
C ALA A 39 -24.04 -7.05 0.90
N ASP A 40 -24.96 -7.93 0.52
CA ASP A 40 -25.78 -7.72 -0.66
C ASP A 40 -26.81 -6.62 -0.40
N ASP A 41 -27.11 -5.83 -1.44
CA ASP A 41 -28.11 -4.75 -1.44
C ASP A 41 -27.99 -3.67 -0.33
N GLN A 42 -26.87 -3.61 0.40
CA GLN A 42 -26.61 -2.51 1.34
C GLN A 42 -26.18 -1.24 0.60
N ARG A 43 -27.17 -0.41 0.28
CA ARG A 43 -26.93 0.92 -0.27
C ARG A 43 -26.21 1.84 0.73
N ALA A 44 -25.44 2.81 0.25
CA ALA A 44 -24.61 3.68 1.09
C ALA A 44 -25.38 4.55 2.11
N ASP A 45 -26.67 4.80 1.90
CA ASP A 45 -27.59 5.50 2.80
C ASP A 45 -28.39 4.54 3.70
N ALA A 46 -28.19 3.22 3.55
CA ALA A 46 -28.84 2.18 4.35
C ALA A 46 -28.05 1.86 5.63
N LEU A 47 -27.30 2.84 6.15
CA LEU A 47 -26.59 2.77 7.42
C LEU A 47 -27.14 3.83 8.37
N GLY A 48 -27.31 3.48 9.65
CA GLY A 48 -27.79 4.45 10.65
C GLY A 48 -26.82 5.62 10.83
N CYS A 49 -25.52 5.36 10.77
CA CYS A 49 -24.48 6.40 10.81
C CYS A 49 -24.39 7.24 9.52
N ALA A 50 -25.06 6.84 8.43
CA ALA A 50 -25.16 7.63 7.20
C ALA A 50 -26.34 8.63 7.21
N GLY A 51 -27.01 8.83 8.35
CA GLY A 51 -28.09 9.80 8.52
C GLY A 51 -29.49 9.24 8.27
N ASN A 52 -29.66 7.92 8.19
CA ASN A 52 -30.96 7.29 8.02
C ASN A 52 -31.74 7.28 9.36
N PRO A 53 -32.91 7.92 9.46
CA PRO A 53 -33.65 8.01 10.72
C PRO A 53 -34.38 6.71 11.10
N TYR A 54 -34.58 5.80 10.14
CA TYR A 54 -35.34 4.56 10.34
C TYR A 54 -34.44 3.34 10.56
N ILE A 55 -33.24 3.34 9.96
CA ILE A 55 -32.32 2.20 10.02
C ILE A 55 -31.39 2.31 11.23
N LYS A 56 -31.35 1.25 12.04
CA LYS A 56 -30.47 1.12 13.20
C LYS A 56 -29.41 0.06 12.94
N THR A 57 -28.16 0.47 12.90
CA THR A 57 -27.00 -0.42 12.74
C THR A 57 -26.09 -0.33 13.97
N PRO A 58 -26.51 -0.83 15.15
CA PRO A 58 -25.83 -0.56 16.42
C PRO A 58 -24.37 -1.04 16.44
N HIS A 59 -24.08 -2.22 15.86
CA HIS A 59 -22.73 -2.76 15.80
C HIS A 59 -21.82 -1.94 14.88
N ILE A 60 -22.29 -1.58 13.67
CA ILE A 60 -21.53 -0.71 12.75
C ILE A 60 -21.36 0.70 13.36
N ALA A 61 -22.41 1.22 14.00
CA ALA A 61 -22.40 2.55 14.61
C ALA A 61 -21.38 2.66 15.75
N SER A 62 -21.09 1.57 16.46
CA SER A 62 -20.04 1.55 17.49
C SER A 62 -18.65 1.84 16.94
N PHE A 63 -18.42 1.56 15.65
CA PHE A 63 -17.17 1.83 14.94
C PHE A 63 -17.21 3.11 14.11
N ALA A 64 -18.31 3.89 14.12
CA ALA A 64 -18.47 5.06 13.27
C ALA A 64 -17.31 6.09 13.33
N PRO A 65 -16.67 6.36 14.48
CA PRO A 65 -15.51 7.24 14.54
C PRO A 65 -14.28 6.73 13.77
N ASP A 66 -14.13 5.40 13.67
CA ASP A 66 -12.98 4.74 13.03
C ASP A 66 -13.27 4.36 11.57
N ILE A 67 -14.52 4.43 11.14
CA ILE A 67 -14.94 4.11 9.78
C ILE A 67 -14.49 5.23 8.83
N ILE A 68 -13.70 4.85 7.83
CA ILE A 68 -13.40 5.70 6.68
C ILE A 68 -14.41 5.40 5.59
N LYS A 69 -15.22 6.39 5.21
CA LYS A 69 -16.16 6.29 4.10
C LYS A 69 -15.42 6.48 2.78
N ILE A 70 -15.44 5.46 1.93
CA ILE A 70 -14.96 5.52 0.55
C ILE A 70 -16.16 5.86 -0.33
N GLY A 71 -15.98 6.86 -1.21
CA GLY A 71 -17.05 7.45 -2.03
C GLY A 71 -17.59 6.53 -3.11
#